data_AF-A0AA97B4L2-F1
#
_entry.id   AF-A0AA97B4L2-F1
#
_cell.length_a   1.000
_cell.length_b   1.000
_cell.length_c   1.000
_cell.angle_alpha   90.00
_cell.angle_beta   90.00
_cell.angle_gamma   90.00
#
_symmetry.space_group_name_H-M   'P 1'
#
loop_
_entity.id
_entity.type
_entity.pdbx_description
1 polymer ?
#
loop_
_entity_poly.entity_id
_entity_poly.type
_entity_poly.pdbx_seq_one_letter_code
_entity_poly.pdbx_strand_id
1 'polypeptide(L)'
;MRLVSVVSLLLLSAGCATTRIVNIDAGNGQRVVHESVDVDPVEVSEDEFKSALTRLILDMRMDVAFRSAESADARGWVRSRTLLASSKGLADSRSGSSPESLYARICPDADDCLTLVGGTGLTFSRKDRTLMALSFALDTVWESVEAEVGKVLNPVALKALVTSAALTLLLTLALPEPITKVIAVALTAAMVAYLGVVPVWEIGRGFVRLWDDAGTAMSVIELQDIGHRFGRVLGTNGTHVLVLVVMAALGGKNAMAAQGPKLPGFPQAAIRAQAEAGFQLGAAMNGGVTSIALPAAGVLNVALAPGAAAALAMYSDGRFPGDTEGPVHHICTSRNSISAATGGPWTPACEEIFEKAGMSLEDAANKVRLKGHEGPHPEFYHNQVVTRLQTAVRTCRTEDACRAKLLTELAKIADELLTPGTELRSFIVR
;
A
#
# COMPACT_ATOMS: atom_id res chain seq x y z
N MET A 1 -14.89 26.32 44.28
CA MET A 1 -13.55 25.84 43.87
C MET A 1 -13.57 24.45 43.22
N ARG A 2 -14.52 23.54 43.52
CA ARG A 2 -14.54 22.19 42.90
C ARG A 2 -15.17 22.12 41.49
N LEU A 3 -16.05 23.05 41.10
CA LEU A 3 -16.68 23.04 39.77
C LEU A 3 -15.77 23.56 38.65
N VAL A 4 -14.88 24.52 38.95
CA VAL A 4 -13.96 25.09 37.96
C VAL A 4 -12.90 24.06 37.55
N SER A 5 -12.42 23.23 38.49
CA SER A 5 -11.48 22.14 38.19
C SER A 5 -12.07 21.03 37.33
N VAL A 6 -13.38 20.77 37.40
CA VAL A 6 -14.03 19.74 36.57
C VAL A 6 -14.25 20.22 35.14
N VAL A 7 -14.58 21.51 34.95
CA VAL A 7 -14.69 22.11 33.60
C VAL A 7 -13.32 22.23 32.92
N SER A 8 -12.26 22.57 33.66
CA SER A 8 -10.90 22.57 33.12
C SER A 8 -10.37 21.18 32.78
N LEU A 9 -10.79 20.12 33.48
CA LEU A 9 -10.42 18.74 33.13
C LEU A 9 -11.17 18.23 31.88
N LEU A 10 -12.42 18.66 31.66
CA LEU A 10 -13.21 18.30 30.48
C LEU A 10 -12.76 19.03 29.20
N LEU A 11 -12.13 20.20 29.33
CA LEU A 11 -11.56 20.95 28.20
C LEU A 11 -10.19 20.42 27.73
N LEU A 12 -9.51 19.60 28.55
CA LEU A 12 -8.23 18.94 28.21
C LEU A 12 -8.42 17.57 27.54
N SER A 13 -9.65 17.02 27.51
CA SER A 13 -9.97 15.77 26.80
C SER A 13 -10.51 15.99 25.37
N ALA A 14 -10.65 17.24 24.92
CA ALA A 14 -10.74 17.54 23.50
C ALA A 14 -9.33 17.44 22.92
N GLY A 15 -8.86 16.22 22.73
CA GLY A 15 -7.63 15.96 21.99
C GLY A 15 -7.69 16.71 20.67
N CYS A 16 -6.62 17.44 20.34
CA CYS A 16 -6.46 18.05 19.03
C CYS A 16 -6.52 16.94 17.98
N ALA A 17 -7.71 16.61 17.49
CA ALA A 17 -7.86 15.85 16.27
C ALA A 17 -7.26 16.73 15.18
N THR A 18 -6.02 16.46 14.78
CA THR A 18 -5.44 17.04 13.58
C THR A 18 -6.44 16.75 12.47
N THR A 19 -7.14 17.76 11.99
CA THR A 19 -8.13 17.61 10.93
C THR A 19 -7.39 17.08 9.71
N ARG A 20 -7.57 15.79 9.40
CA ARG A 20 -6.98 15.17 8.22
C ARG A 20 -7.84 15.56 7.02
N ILE A 21 -7.22 16.18 6.03
CA ILE A 21 -7.89 16.65 4.82
C ILE A 21 -7.43 15.77 3.67
N VAL A 22 -8.35 15.01 3.11
CA VAL A 22 -8.08 14.15 1.96
C VAL A 22 -8.80 14.72 0.75
N ASN A 23 -8.04 15.20 -0.22
CA ASN A 23 -8.56 15.71 -1.49
C ASN A 23 -8.43 14.62 -2.55
N ILE A 24 -9.56 14.16 -3.09
CA ILE A 24 -9.60 13.20 -4.19
C ILE A 24 -10.01 13.93 -5.47
N ASP A 25 -9.11 13.96 -6.44
CA ASP A 25 -9.39 14.38 -7.81
C ASP A 25 -9.92 13.17 -8.59
N ALA A 26 -11.23 13.19 -8.86
CA ALA A 26 -11.93 12.18 -9.65
C ALA A 26 -11.93 12.55 -11.16
N GLY A 27 -11.06 13.44 -11.62
CA GLY A 27 -11.06 13.91 -13.00
C GLY A 27 -12.14 14.96 -13.29
N ASN A 28 -12.03 15.61 -14.45
CA ASN A 28 -12.94 16.68 -14.92
C ASN A 28 -13.05 17.90 -13.97
N GLY A 29 -12.08 18.11 -13.09
CA GLY A 29 -12.07 19.22 -12.13
C GLY A 29 -12.89 18.99 -10.86
N GLN A 30 -13.45 17.79 -10.69
CA GLN A 30 -14.25 17.43 -9.52
C GLN A 30 -13.33 16.97 -8.38
N ARG A 31 -13.18 17.82 -7.36
CA ARG A 31 -12.48 17.49 -6.11
C ARG A 31 -13.49 17.10 -5.04
N VAL A 32 -13.38 15.87 -4.55
CA VAL A 32 -14.16 15.39 -3.42
C VAL A 32 -13.28 15.48 -2.18
N VAL A 33 -13.77 16.14 -1.14
CA VAL A 33 -13.14 16.07 0.19
C VAL A 33 -13.64 14.79 0.84
N HIS A 34 -12.73 13.86 1.09
CA HIS A 34 -13.04 12.61 1.78
C HIS A 34 -12.97 12.82 3.28
N GLU A 35 -14.01 12.37 3.99
CA GLU A 35 -14.05 12.39 5.44
C GLU A 35 -13.15 11.27 5.98
N SER A 36 -11.97 11.67 6.48
CA SER A 36 -10.97 10.74 7.00
C SER A 36 -11.41 10.19 8.36
N VAL A 37 -11.46 8.87 8.47
CA VAL A 37 -11.68 8.17 9.74
C VAL A 37 -10.33 7.76 10.33
N ASP A 38 -10.16 7.96 11.64
CA ASP A 38 -8.97 7.49 12.34
C ASP A 38 -9.05 5.98 12.56
N VAL A 39 -8.06 5.26 12.03
CA VAL A 39 -7.96 3.80 12.08
C VAL A 39 -6.54 3.44 12.47
N ASP A 40 -6.39 2.52 13.42
CA ASP A 40 -5.09 2.06 13.89
C ASP A 40 -4.23 1.51 12.73
N PRO A 41 -2.90 1.73 12.75
CA PRO A 41 -2.00 1.16 11.77
C PRO A 41 -2.09 -0.37 11.71
N VAL A 42 -1.81 -0.93 10.53
CA VAL A 42 -1.67 -2.38 10.37
C VAL A 42 -0.31 -2.80 10.88
N GLU A 43 -0.29 -3.59 11.95
CA GLU A 43 0.92 -4.15 12.52
C GLU A 43 1.35 -5.41 11.74
N VAL A 44 2.59 -5.40 11.25
CA VAL A 44 3.23 -6.57 10.65
C VAL A 44 4.19 -7.15 11.67
N SER A 45 3.83 -8.29 12.26
CA SER A 45 4.67 -8.99 13.23
C SER A 45 5.99 -9.47 12.61
N GLU A 46 6.99 -9.74 13.44
CA GLU A 46 8.29 -10.23 12.98
C GLU A 46 8.19 -11.57 12.21
N ASP A 47 7.30 -12.47 12.66
CA ASP A 47 7.09 -13.76 12.01
C ASP A 47 6.39 -13.62 10.64
N GLU A 48 5.37 -12.76 10.57
CA GLU A 48 4.70 -12.42 9.30
C GLU A 48 5.67 -11.77 8.32
N PHE A 49 6.50 -10.86 8.82
CA PHE A 49 7.55 -10.21 8.04
C PHE A 49 8.54 -11.23 7.45
N LYS A 50 9.12 -12.11 8.28
CA LYS A 50 10.05 -13.16 7.82
C LYS A 50 9.42 -14.09 6.80
N SER A 51 8.18 -14.52 7.06
CA SER A 51 7.44 -15.41 6.16
C SER A 51 7.17 -14.75 4.81
N ALA A 52 6.68 -13.51 4.83
CA ALA A 52 6.38 -12.75 3.62
C ALA A 52 7.65 -12.44 2.81
N LEU A 53 8.73 -12.04 3.48
CA LEU A 53 10.01 -11.76 2.84
C LEU A 53 10.59 -13.01 2.16
N THR A 54 10.55 -14.15 2.82
CA THR A 54 10.99 -15.44 2.26
C THR A 54 10.19 -15.80 1.00
N ARG A 55 8.86 -15.65 1.05
CA ARG A 55 7.99 -15.89 -0.11
C ARG A 55 8.31 -14.95 -1.27
N LEU A 56 8.51 -13.67 -1.00
CA LEU A 56 8.87 -12.68 -2.03
C LEU A 56 10.19 -13.03 -2.71
N ILE A 57 11.19 -13.48 -1.95
CA ILE A 57 12.49 -13.92 -2.49
C ILE A 57 12.33 -15.15 -3.38
N LEU A 58 11.52 -16.14 -2.97
CA LEU A 58 11.29 -17.38 -3.72
C LEU A 58 10.46 -17.17 -4.99
N ASP A 59 9.46 -16.28 -4.96
CA ASP A 59 8.60 -15.97 -6.11
C ASP A 59 9.34 -15.10 -7.16
N MET A 60 10.41 -14.40 -6.77
CA MET A 60 11.17 -13.54 -7.67
C MET A 60 12.29 -14.29 -8.40
N ARG A 61 12.38 -14.06 -9.71
CA ARG A 61 13.62 -14.28 -10.46
C ARG A 61 14.62 -13.18 -10.12
N MET A 62 15.31 -13.35 -8.99
CA MET A 62 16.24 -12.35 -8.45
C MET A 62 17.33 -11.98 -9.46
N ASP A 63 17.74 -12.90 -10.33
CA ASP A 63 18.68 -12.66 -11.44
C ASP A 63 18.16 -11.61 -12.45
N VAL A 64 16.84 -11.54 -12.67
CA VAL A 64 16.20 -10.55 -13.53
C VAL A 64 16.04 -9.22 -12.79
N ALA A 65 15.72 -9.26 -11.49
CA ALA A 65 15.61 -8.07 -10.66
C ALA A 65 16.96 -7.35 -10.47
N PHE A 66 18.05 -8.09 -10.31
CA PHE A 66 19.40 -7.52 -10.25
C PHE A 66 19.79 -6.87 -11.58
N ARG A 67 19.57 -7.56 -12.71
CA ARG A 67 19.87 -7.04 -14.06
C ARG A 67 18.99 -5.86 -14.47
N SER A 68 17.72 -5.86 -14.09
CA SER A 68 16.81 -4.73 -14.33
C SER A 68 17.21 -3.52 -13.49
N ALA A 69 17.62 -3.72 -12.24
CA ALA A 69 18.13 -2.67 -11.37
C ALA A 69 19.49 -2.13 -11.83
N GLU A 70 20.34 -2.96 -12.46
CA GLU A 70 21.61 -2.53 -13.08
C GLU A 70 21.38 -1.78 -14.40
N SER A 71 20.44 -2.22 -15.24
CA SER A 71 20.15 -1.56 -16.53
C SER A 71 19.31 -0.28 -16.39
N ALA A 72 18.47 -0.17 -15.37
CA ALA A 72 17.74 1.07 -15.04
C ALA A 72 18.65 2.18 -14.48
N ASP A 73 19.89 1.82 -14.12
CA ASP A 73 20.90 2.73 -13.58
C ASP A 73 21.76 3.40 -14.66
N ALA A 74 21.12 4.24 -15.48
CA ALA A 74 21.83 5.14 -16.40
C ALA A 74 22.54 6.32 -15.69
N ARG A 75 22.60 6.35 -14.34
CA ARG A 75 22.95 7.53 -13.53
C ARG A 75 24.03 7.31 -12.45
N GLY A 76 24.75 6.18 -12.46
CA GLY A 76 25.99 5.99 -11.69
C GLY A 76 25.86 5.38 -10.29
N TRP A 77 24.78 4.64 -10.00
CA TRP A 77 24.50 3.98 -8.71
C TRP A 77 25.20 2.63 -8.53
N VAL A 78 25.86 2.11 -9.58
CA VAL A 78 26.68 0.89 -9.53
C VAL A 78 27.73 0.99 -8.43
N ARG A 79 28.48 2.10 -8.34
CA ARG A 79 29.60 2.25 -7.38
C ARG A 79 29.13 2.15 -5.92
N SER A 80 28.03 2.80 -5.56
CA SER A 80 27.47 2.83 -4.20
C SER A 80 26.90 1.47 -3.78
N ARG A 81 26.24 0.77 -4.71
CA ARG A 81 25.76 -0.60 -4.49
C ARG A 81 26.91 -1.58 -4.33
N THR A 82 27.96 -1.45 -5.14
CA THR A 82 29.17 -2.27 -5.01
C THR A 82 29.89 -1.98 -3.69
N LEU A 83 29.91 -0.73 -3.20
CA LEU A 83 30.47 -0.40 -1.88
C LEU A 83 29.71 -1.12 -0.74
N LEU A 84 28.37 -1.06 -0.74
CA LEU A 84 27.55 -1.80 0.23
C LEU A 84 27.65 -3.33 0.08
N ALA A 85 27.83 -3.81 -1.16
CA ALA A 85 27.93 -5.24 -1.47
C ALA A 85 29.32 -5.84 -1.19
N SER A 86 30.38 -5.03 -1.33
CA SER A 86 31.78 -5.44 -1.17
C SER A 86 32.27 -5.31 0.28
N SER A 87 31.66 -4.45 1.09
CA SER A 87 31.88 -4.48 2.54
C SER A 87 31.26 -5.77 3.06
N LYS A 88 32.09 -6.77 3.40
CA LYS A 88 31.65 -7.98 4.09
C LYS A 88 30.98 -7.56 5.39
N GLY A 89 29.65 -7.43 5.37
CA GLY A 89 28.76 -7.16 6.48
C GLY A 89 29.20 -6.06 7.45
N LEU A 90 28.64 -4.85 7.30
CA LEU A 90 28.37 -3.97 8.45
C LEU A 90 27.37 -4.60 9.45
N ALA A 91 26.91 -5.83 9.20
CA ALA A 91 25.97 -6.62 10.01
C ALA A 91 26.64 -7.52 11.07
N ASP A 92 27.97 -7.50 11.22
CA ASP A 92 28.64 -8.30 12.25
C ASP A 92 28.70 -7.52 13.58
N SER A 93 27.54 -7.39 14.25
CA SER A 93 27.39 -6.78 15.58
C SER A 93 28.11 -7.58 16.69
N ARG A 94 28.76 -8.71 16.36
CA ARG A 94 29.34 -9.66 17.31
C ARG A 94 30.83 -9.45 17.60
N SER A 95 31.55 -8.67 16.79
CA SER A 95 32.97 -8.39 17.03
C SER A 95 33.13 -6.95 17.51
N GLY A 96 33.66 -6.78 18.73
CA GLY A 96 33.80 -5.50 19.42
C GLY A 96 34.21 -4.36 18.48
N SER A 97 33.33 -3.37 18.36
CA SER A 97 33.42 -2.27 17.42
C SER A 97 34.51 -1.27 17.81
N SER A 98 35.75 -1.52 17.41
CA SER A 98 36.73 -0.44 17.31
C SER A 98 36.50 0.32 15.98
N PRO A 99 36.57 1.66 15.96
CA PRO A 99 36.45 2.46 14.74
C PRO A 99 37.34 1.98 13.60
N GLU A 100 38.55 1.50 13.93
CA GLU A 100 39.57 1.02 12.99
C GLU A 100 39.11 -0.22 12.19
N SER A 101 38.32 -1.09 12.81
CA SER A 101 37.79 -2.30 12.16
C SER A 101 36.72 -2.02 11.09
N LEU A 102 35.98 -0.90 11.25
CA LEU A 102 34.99 -0.43 10.28
C LEU A 102 35.67 0.20 9.06
N TYR A 103 36.74 0.97 9.28
CA TYR A 103 37.52 1.59 8.20
C TYR A 103 38.25 0.55 7.33
N ALA A 104 38.84 -0.48 7.94
CA ALA A 104 39.54 -1.56 7.23
C ALA A 104 38.63 -2.45 6.36
N ARG A 105 37.31 -2.50 6.64
CA ARG A 105 36.33 -3.27 5.85
C ARG A 105 35.76 -2.49 4.66
N ILE A 106 35.92 -1.17 4.66
CA ILE A 106 35.45 -0.27 3.59
C ILE A 106 36.57 -0.02 2.57
N CYS A 107 37.84 -0.13 2.98
CA CYS A 107 39.03 0.07 2.14
C CYS A 107 40.01 -1.11 2.26
N PRO A 108 40.14 -1.98 1.24
CA PRO A 108 41.15 -3.04 1.24
C PRO A 108 42.57 -2.54 0.95
N ASP A 109 42.74 -1.40 0.29
CA ASP A 109 44.04 -0.80 -0.04
C ASP A 109 44.34 0.42 0.84
N ALA A 110 45.49 0.38 1.52
CA ALA A 110 45.88 1.36 2.53
C ALA A 110 46.25 2.75 1.96
N ASP A 111 46.80 2.80 0.74
CA ASP A 111 47.39 4.02 0.19
C ASP A 111 46.36 5.03 -0.34
N ASP A 112 45.23 4.57 -0.90
CA ASP A 112 44.13 5.45 -1.33
C ASP A 112 43.31 5.98 -0.13
N CYS A 113 43.35 5.27 0.99
CA CYS A 113 42.52 5.51 2.17
C CYS A 113 43.22 6.38 3.24
N LEU A 114 44.51 6.67 3.10
CA LEU A 114 45.24 7.63 3.95
C LEU A 114 44.67 9.07 3.86
N THR A 115 43.89 9.38 2.82
CA THR A 115 43.12 10.63 2.72
C THR A 115 41.85 10.66 3.59
N LEU A 116 41.35 9.50 4.06
CA LEU A 116 40.20 9.40 4.97
C LEU A 116 40.61 9.57 6.45
N VAL A 117 41.89 9.39 6.78
CA VAL A 117 42.45 9.60 8.13
C VAL A 117 43.04 11.01 8.29
N GLY A 118 43.37 11.67 7.18
CA GLY A 118 44.05 12.98 7.13
C GLY A 118 43.16 14.23 7.25
N GLY A 119 41.98 14.15 7.86
CA GLY A 119 41.17 15.35 8.16
C GLY A 119 40.45 16.00 6.96
N THR A 120 40.42 15.36 5.78
CA THR A 120 39.72 15.85 4.59
C THR A 120 38.35 15.19 4.36
N GLY A 121 37.63 14.81 5.41
CA GLY A 121 36.23 14.33 5.35
C GLY A 121 35.98 13.04 4.53
N LEU A 122 34.72 12.57 4.53
CA LEU A 122 34.30 11.43 3.71
C LEU A 122 34.31 11.83 2.21
N THR A 123 35.11 11.18 1.37
CA THR A 123 35.16 11.46 -0.08
C THR A 123 33.94 10.96 -0.86
N PHE A 124 32.96 10.35 -0.17
CA PHE A 124 31.69 9.89 -0.71
C PHE A 124 30.77 11.04 -1.13
N SER A 125 29.97 10.85 -2.18
CA SER A 125 28.95 11.83 -2.56
C SER A 125 27.84 11.91 -1.50
N ARG A 126 27.08 13.01 -1.45
CA ARG A 126 25.90 13.13 -0.56
C ARG A 126 24.96 11.92 -0.69
N LYS A 127 24.75 11.42 -1.91
CA LYS A 127 23.92 10.24 -2.17
C LYS A 127 24.48 8.98 -1.53
N ASP A 128 25.78 8.74 -1.67
CA ASP A 128 26.46 7.58 -1.09
C ASP A 128 26.38 7.61 0.44
N ARG A 129 26.63 8.78 1.03
CA ARG A 129 26.51 9.00 2.49
C ARG A 129 25.07 8.76 2.97
N THR A 130 24.08 9.24 2.23
CA THR A 130 22.66 9.01 2.52
C THR A 130 22.31 7.52 2.42
N LEU A 131 22.78 6.83 1.38
CA LEU A 131 22.54 5.40 1.18
C LEU A 131 23.14 4.59 2.34
N MET A 132 24.33 4.96 2.81
CA MET A 132 24.98 4.34 3.96
C MET A 132 24.22 4.60 5.27
N ALA A 133 23.81 5.85 5.52
CA ALA A 133 22.95 6.19 6.67
C ALA A 133 21.62 5.41 6.64
N LEU A 134 20.99 5.30 5.47
CA LEU A 134 19.77 4.50 5.31
C LEU A 134 20.02 3.01 5.53
N SER A 135 21.18 2.48 5.10
CA SER A 135 21.57 1.10 5.40
C SER A 135 21.60 0.86 6.91
N PHE A 136 22.22 1.77 7.68
CA PHE A 136 22.24 1.70 9.16
C PHE A 136 20.84 1.82 9.77
N ALA A 137 19.96 2.66 9.21
CA ALA A 137 18.58 2.78 9.65
C ALA A 137 17.78 1.47 9.55
N LEU A 138 18.19 0.57 8.65
CA LEU A 138 17.56 -0.73 8.40
C LEU A 138 18.32 -1.90 9.04
N ASP A 139 19.39 -1.68 9.82
CA ASP A 139 20.21 -2.78 10.33
C ASP A 139 19.42 -3.80 11.15
N THR A 140 18.55 -3.32 12.03
CA THR A 140 17.77 -4.16 12.97
C THR A 140 16.86 -5.15 12.25
N VAL A 141 16.35 -4.81 11.06
CA VAL A 141 15.48 -5.72 10.30
C VAL A 141 16.27 -6.82 9.60
N TRP A 142 17.56 -6.63 9.36
CA TRP A 142 18.41 -7.63 8.72
C TRP A 142 18.98 -8.66 9.70
N GLU A 143 19.18 -8.28 10.98
CA GLU A 143 19.64 -9.20 12.04
C GLU A 143 18.74 -10.43 12.17
N SER A 144 17.43 -10.26 11.98
CA SER A 144 16.44 -11.33 12.09
C SER A 144 16.27 -12.16 10.81
N VAL A 145 16.78 -11.67 9.67
CA VAL A 145 16.56 -12.23 8.32
C VAL A 145 17.77 -13.00 7.82
N GLU A 146 18.97 -12.67 8.30
CA GLU A 146 20.24 -13.21 7.78
C GLU A 146 20.32 -14.74 7.85
N ALA A 147 19.83 -15.34 8.95
CA ALA A 147 19.83 -16.80 9.15
C ALA A 147 18.94 -17.55 8.16
N GLU A 148 17.83 -16.95 7.73
CA GLU A 148 16.88 -17.60 6.82
C GLU A 148 17.19 -17.30 5.35
N VAL A 149 17.57 -16.06 5.03
CA VAL A 149 17.84 -15.64 3.66
C VAL A 149 19.23 -16.05 3.19
N GLY A 150 20.23 -16.14 4.07
CA GLY A 150 21.58 -16.56 3.72
C GLY A 150 21.67 -17.95 3.10
N LYS A 151 20.64 -18.79 3.28
CA LYS A 151 20.51 -20.13 2.66
C LYS A 151 20.10 -20.07 1.18
N VAL A 152 19.48 -18.99 0.74
CA VAL A 152 18.82 -18.87 -0.58
C VAL A 152 19.49 -17.82 -1.46
N LEU A 153 20.03 -16.75 -0.86
CA LEU A 153 20.61 -15.63 -1.58
C LEU A 153 21.72 -14.95 -0.75
N ASN A 154 22.62 -14.21 -1.40
CA ASN A 154 23.60 -13.39 -0.70
C ASN A 154 22.89 -12.25 0.07
N PRO A 155 22.86 -12.28 1.42
CA PRO A 155 22.09 -11.33 2.22
C PRO A 155 22.62 -9.90 2.08
N VAL A 156 23.92 -9.73 1.81
CA VAL A 156 24.55 -8.42 1.61
C VAL A 156 24.09 -7.80 0.29
N ALA A 157 24.00 -8.59 -0.78
CA ALA A 157 23.50 -8.12 -2.07
C ALA A 157 22.01 -7.74 -2.01
N LEU A 158 21.21 -8.52 -1.27
CA LEU A 158 19.80 -8.20 -1.04
C LEU A 158 19.64 -6.89 -0.27
N LYS A 159 20.36 -6.74 0.85
CA LYS A 159 20.34 -5.52 1.66
C LYS A 159 20.70 -4.30 0.83
N ALA A 160 21.75 -4.36 0.01
CA ALA A 160 22.15 -3.27 -0.85
C ALA A 160 21.07 -2.92 -1.89
N LEU A 161 20.43 -3.92 -2.50
CA LEU A 161 19.34 -3.72 -3.46
C LEU A 161 18.13 -3.05 -2.80
N VAL A 162 17.66 -3.60 -1.68
CA VAL A 162 16.49 -3.08 -0.95
C VAL A 162 16.75 -1.68 -0.43
N THR A 163 17.92 -1.42 0.15
CA THR A 163 18.30 -0.08 0.63
C THR A 163 18.32 0.94 -0.51
N SER A 164 18.81 0.55 -1.69
CA SER A 164 18.83 1.44 -2.87
C SER A 164 17.42 1.73 -3.41
N ALA A 165 16.56 0.72 -3.43
CA ALA A 165 15.16 0.88 -3.85
C ALA A 165 14.36 1.71 -2.82
N ALA A 166 14.59 1.49 -1.52
CA ALA A 166 14.02 2.30 -0.44
C ALA A 166 14.48 3.75 -0.54
N LEU A 167 15.77 4.01 -0.81
CA LEU A 167 16.28 5.36 -1.04
C LEU A 167 15.54 6.05 -2.19
N THR A 168 15.31 5.33 -3.29
CA THR A 168 14.59 5.86 -4.45
C THR A 168 13.14 6.22 -4.10
N LEU A 169 12.45 5.36 -3.36
CA LEU A 169 11.10 5.63 -2.87
C LEU A 169 11.06 6.85 -1.93
N LEU A 170 11.94 6.90 -0.93
CA LEU A 170 11.98 7.98 0.04
C LEU A 170 12.35 9.33 -0.60
N LEU A 171 13.22 9.32 -1.61
CA LEU A 171 13.50 10.51 -2.43
C LEU A 171 12.24 11.00 -3.16
N THR A 172 11.42 10.10 -3.70
CA THR A 172 10.15 10.50 -4.33
C THR A 172 9.12 10.99 -3.32
N LEU A 173 9.08 10.39 -2.12
CA LEU A 173 8.16 10.76 -1.05
C LEU A 173 8.48 12.13 -0.44
N ALA A 174 9.75 12.50 -0.40
CA ALA A 174 10.22 13.75 0.18
C ALA A 174 9.99 15.00 -0.70
N LEU A 175 9.62 14.82 -1.97
CA LEU A 175 9.30 15.93 -2.85
C LEU A 175 7.87 16.42 -2.58
N PRO A 176 7.64 17.75 -2.50
CA PRO A 176 6.29 18.30 -2.31
C PRO A 176 5.42 18.17 -3.57
N GLU A 177 6.03 17.83 -4.71
CA GLU A 177 5.33 17.60 -5.98
C GLU A 177 4.58 16.26 -5.95
N PRO A 178 3.45 16.16 -6.68
CA PRO A 178 2.71 14.92 -6.77
C PRO A 178 3.57 13.82 -7.40
N ILE A 179 3.62 12.68 -6.71
CA ILE A 179 4.25 11.48 -7.22
C ILE A 179 3.36 10.97 -8.37
N THR A 180 3.89 10.88 -9.58
CA THR A 180 3.12 10.48 -10.78
C THR A 180 3.59 9.15 -11.39
N LYS A 181 4.75 8.66 -10.98
CA LYS A 181 5.27 7.37 -11.47
C LYS A 181 4.45 6.25 -10.84
N VAL A 182 3.74 5.47 -11.67
CA VAL A 182 2.81 4.40 -11.26
C VAL A 182 3.34 3.52 -10.11
N ILE A 183 4.60 3.07 -10.20
CA ILE A 183 5.22 2.24 -9.15
C ILE A 183 5.40 3.03 -7.85
N ALA A 184 5.89 4.27 -7.91
CA ALA A 184 6.07 5.12 -6.73
C ALA A 184 4.73 5.53 -6.11
N VAL A 185 3.69 5.73 -6.93
CA VAL A 185 2.31 5.93 -6.46
C VAL A 185 1.82 4.70 -5.72
N ALA A 186 1.96 3.50 -6.30
CA ALA A 186 1.56 2.26 -5.66
C ALA A 186 2.32 2.01 -4.33
N LEU A 187 3.64 2.20 -4.31
CA LEU A 187 4.46 2.09 -3.11
C LEU A 187 3.99 3.06 -2.01
N THR A 188 3.74 4.33 -2.38
CA THR A 188 3.27 5.35 -1.44
C THR A 188 1.86 5.05 -0.95
N ALA A 189 0.97 4.60 -1.84
CA ALA A 189 -0.38 4.16 -1.49
C ALA A 189 -0.36 3.00 -0.49
N ALA A 190 0.53 2.01 -0.68
CA ALA A 190 0.74 0.94 0.29
C ALA A 190 1.22 1.47 1.63
N MET A 191 2.24 2.33 1.65
CA MET A 191 2.70 2.92 2.91
C MET A 191 1.58 3.67 3.65
N VAL A 192 0.78 4.47 2.95
CA VAL A 192 -0.36 5.19 3.54
C VAL A 192 -1.43 4.22 4.04
N ALA A 193 -1.71 3.16 3.29
CA ALA A 193 -2.69 2.16 3.68
C ALA A 193 -2.32 1.43 4.97
N TYR A 194 -1.05 1.05 5.11
CA TYR A 194 -0.54 0.31 6.27
C TYR A 194 -0.29 1.21 7.49
N LEU A 195 0.37 2.35 7.28
CA LEU A 195 0.89 3.19 8.38
C LEU A 195 0.02 4.43 8.63
N GLY A 196 -0.51 5.03 7.57
CA GLY A 196 -1.37 6.21 7.64
C GLY A 196 -0.76 7.47 7.06
N VAL A 197 -1.62 8.47 6.86
CA VAL A 197 -1.21 9.72 6.21
C VAL A 197 -0.16 10.45 7.05
N VAL A 198 -0.39 10.57 8.35
CA VAL A 198 0.51 11.29 9.26
C VAL A 198 1.85 10.54 9.42
N PRO A 199 1.89 9.23 9.75
CA PRO A 199 3.17 8.52 9.87
C PRO A 199 4.01 8.52 8.59
N VAL A 200 3.38 8.39 7.42
CA VAL A 200 4.10 8.45 6.14
C VAL A 200 4.67 9.84 5.87
N TRP A 201 3.93 10.90 6.23
CA TRP A 201 4.44 12.27 6.14
C TRP A 201 5.64 12.49 7.09
N GLU A 202 5.57 11.98 8.32
CA GLU A 202 6.68 12.05 9.28
C GLU A 202 7.92 11.28 8.80
N ILE A 203 7.74 10.12 8.15
CA ILE A 203 8.83 9.38 7.50
C ILE A 203 9.46 10.23 6.40
N GLY A 204 8.66 10.88 5.53
CA GLY A 204 9.16 11.79 4.50
C GLY A 204 9.98 12.95 5.10
N ARG A 205 9.47 13.59 6.16
CA ARG A 205 10.18 14.66 6.89
C ARG A 205 11.45 14.16 7.57
N GLY A 206 11.41 12.97 8.16
CA GLY A 206 12.58 12.32 8.76
C GLY A 206 13.66 12.02 7.72
N PHE A 207 13.25 11.62 6.52
CA PHE A 207 14.18 11.33 5.43
C PHE A 207 14.85 12.60 4.88
N VAL A 208 14.13 13.72 4.78
CA VAL A 208 14.74 15.03 4.43
C VAL A 208 15.86 15.38 5.41
N ARG A 209 15.61 15.20 6.72
CA ARG A 209 16.65 15.42 7.75
C ARG A 209 17.84 14.47 7.57
N LEU A 210 17.59 13.18 7.33
CA LEU A 210 18.66 12.21 7.05
C LEU A 210 19.49 12.63 5.82
N TRP A 211 18.84 13.08 4.75
CA TRP A 211 19.50 13.53 3.52
C TRP A 211 20.37 14.78 3.73
N ASP A 212 19.92 15.72 4.56
CA ASP A 212 20.67 16.93 4.88
C ASP A 212 21.86 16.64 5.80
N ASP A 213 21.61 15.94 6.92
CA ASP A 213 22.65 15.58 7.89
C ASP A 213 23.73 14.69 7.24
N ALA A 214 23.33 13.68 6.46
CA ALA A 214 24.29 12.81 5.77
C ALA A 214 25.11 13.56 4.72
N GLY A 215 24.56 14.63 4.14
CA GLY A 215 25.27 15.50 3.20
C GLY A 215 26.41 16.28 3.82
N THR A 216 26.35 16.55 5.13
CA THR A 216 27.39 17.27 5.89
C THR A 216 28.30 16.35 6.68
N ALA A 217 27.92 15.08 6.87
CA ALA A 217 28.66 14.14 7.67
C ALA A 217 30.11 13.93 7.18
N MET A 218 31.03 13.89 8.14
CA MET A 218 32.47 13.77 7.90
C MET A 218 33.05 12.42 8.35
N SER A 219 32.26 11.54 8.96
CA SER A 219 32.70 10.22 9.40
C SER A 219 31.61 9.15 9.27
N VAL A 220 32.04 7.89 9.22
CA VAL A 220 31.12 6.73 9.18
C VAL A 220 30.30 6.62 10.48
N ILE A 221 30.91 6.95 11.62
CA ILE A 221 30.24 6.92 12.93
C ILE A 221 29.09 7.93 12.96
N GLU A 222 29.30 9.12 12.39
CA GLU A 222 28.25 10.13 12.27
C GLU A 222 27.12 9.65 11.36
N LEU A 223 27.43 9.00 10.23
CA LEU A 223 26.42 8.39 9.35
C LEU A 223 25.62 7.30 10.05
N GLN A 224 26.25 6.51 10.93
CA GLN A 224 25.57 5.50 11.72
C GLN A 224 24.57 6.13 12.70
N ASP A 225 24.97 7.17 13.43
CA ASP A 225 24.06 7.87 14.35
C ASP A 225 22.89 8.55 13.60
N ILE A 226 23.18 9.20 12.46
CA ILE A 226 22.16 9.76 11.56
C ILE A 226 21.18 8.66 11.11
N GLY A 227 21.70 7.51 10.69
CA GLY A 227 20.92 6.35 10.28
C GLY A 227 20.01 5.84 11.39
N HIS A 228 20.56 5.59 12.59
CA HIS A 228 19.77 5.13 13.73
C HIS A 228 18.71 6.13 14.19
N ARG A 229 18.97 7.45 14.10
CA ARG A 229 17.95 8.48 14.35
C ARG A 229 16.77 8.33 13.40
N PHE A 230 17.04 8.12 12.11
CA PHE A 230 15.98 7.89 11.12
C PHE A 230 15.28 6.54 11.32
N GLY A 231 16.00 5.48 11.68
CA GLY A 231 15.42 4.18 12.03
C GLY A 231 14.40 4.27 13.16
N ARG A 232 14.60 5.16 14.13
CA ARG A 232 13.60 5.45 15.18
C ARG A 232 12.34 6.15 14.65
N VAL A 233 12.45 6.94 13.58
CA VAL A 233 11.28 7.56 12.91
C VAL A 233 10.48 6.51 12.14
N LEU A 234 11.16 5.57 11.47
CA LEU A 234 10.50 4.43 10.82
C LEU A 234 9.81 3.52 11.86
N GLY A 235 10.47 3.27 12.99
CA GLY A 235 10.05 2.25 13.95
C GLY A 235 10.11 0.83 13.37
N THR A 236 9.82 -0.17 14.20
CA THR A 236 9.86 -1.58 13.77
C THR A 236 8.83 -1.86 12.68
N ASN A 237 7.56 -1.49 12.91
CA ASN A 237 6.48 -1.75 11.96
C ASN A 237 6.68 -0.98 10.63
N GLY A 238 7.04 0.31 10.69
CA GLY A 238 7.32 1.08 9.48
C GLY A 238 8.51 0.53 8.69
N THR A 239 9.51 -0.04 9.36
CA THR A 239 10.63 -0.73 8.71
C THR A 239 10.18 -2.02 8.02
N HIS A 240 9.37 -2.87 8.68
CA HIS A 240 8.81 -4.07 8.07
C HIS A 240 7.98 -3.74 6.82
N VAL A 241 7.07 -2.77 6.94
CA VAL A 241 6.23 -2.32 5.83
C VAL A 241 7.07 -1.76 4.69
N LEU A 242 8.04 -0.88 4.97
CA LEU A 242 8.92 -0.32 3.95
C LEU A 242 9.66 -1.40 3.17
N VAL A 243 10.28 -2.36 3.87
CA VAL A 243 11.03 -3.45 3.24
C VAL A 243 10.11 -4.33 2.41
N LEU A 244 8.95 -4.75 2.93
CA LEU A 244 8.03 -5.61 2.20
C LEU A 244 7.44 -4.94 0.95
N VAL A 245 7.06 -3.67 1.07
CA VAL A 245 6.49 -2.88 -0.04
C VAL A 245 7.54 -2.65 -1.13
N VAL A 246 8.79 -2.32 -0.75
CA VAL A 246 9.91 -2.23 -1.69
C VAL A 246 10.18 -3.59 -2.36
N MET A 247 10.23 -4.68 -1.60
CA MET A 247 10.46 -6.03 -2.11
C MET A 247 9.39 -6.46 -3.11
N ALA A 248 8.12 -6.20 -2.83
CA ALA A 248 7.01 -6.50 -3.74
C ALA A 248 7.12 -5.77 -5.09
N ALA A 249 7.80 -4.62 -5.13
CA ALA A 249 7.97 -3.80 -6.33
C ALA A 249 9.28 -4.04 -7.10
N LEU A 250 10.22 -4.88 -6.61
CA LEU A 250 11.53 -5.08 -7.27
C LEU A 250 11.43 -5.65 -8.69
N GLY A 251 10.31 -6.30 -9.05
CA GLY A 251 9.99 -6.73 -10.42
C GLY A 251 9.19 -5.72 -11.25
N GLY A 252 9.05 -4.48 -10.79
CA GLY A 252 8.29 -3.41 -11.43
C GLY A 252 6.78 -3.49 -11.18
N LYS A 253 5.99 -2.79 -12.01
CA LYS A 253 4.54 -2.61 -11.81
C LYS A 253 3.77 -3.94 -11.75
N ASN A 254 4.14 -4.90 -12.60
CA ASN A 254 3.45 -6.20 -12.66
C ASN A 254 3.75 -7.04 -11.42
N ALA A 255 4.97 -6.95 -10.88
CA ALA A 255 5.31 -7.60 -9.63
C ALA A 255 4.55 -6.98 -8.46
N MET A 256 4.47 -5.64 -8.40
CA MET A 256 3.70 -4.95 -7.37
C MET A 256 2.23 -5.35 -7.40
N ALA A 257 1.62 -5.40 -8.60
CA ALA A 257 0.24 -5.84 -8.76
C ALA A 257 0.00 -7.30 -8.33
N ALA A 258 0.97 -8.20 -8.57
CA ALA A 258 0.85 -9.62 -8.24
C ALA A 258 1.21 -9.95 -6.78
N GLN A 259 2.16 -9.23 -6.20
CA GLN A 259 2.73 -9.52 -4.88
C GLN A 259 2.17 -8.62 -3.78
N GLY A 260 1.80 -7.37 -4.10
CA GLY A 260 1.21 -6.43 -3.15
C GLY A 260 0.00 -7.01 -2.40
N PRO A 261 -1.00 -7.61 -3.09
CA PRO A 261 -2.13 -8.24 -2.43
C PRO A 261 -1.81 -9.46 -1.56
N LYS A 262 -0.60 -10.02 -1.66
CA LYS A 262 -0.14 -11.16 -0.85
C LYS A 262 0.60 -10.72 0.42
N LEU A 263 0.82 -9.41 0.61
CA LEU A 263 1.48 -8.89 1.79
C LEU A 263 0.62 -9.15 3.04
N PRO A 264 1.25 -9.43 4.20
CA PRO A 264 0.53 -9.66 5.45
C PRO A 264 -0.28 -8.42 5.83
N GLY A 265 -1.54 -8.58 6.23
CA GLY A 265 -2.38 -7.45 6.61
C GLY A 265 -2.98 -6.64 5.44
N PHE A 266 -2.84 -7.10 4.19
CA PHE A 266 -3.35 -6.37 3.02
C PHE A 266 -4.86 -6.06 3.07
N PRO A 267 -5.77 -6.99 3.48
CA PRO A 267 -7.19 -6.67 3.60
C PRO A 267 -7.47 -5.54 4.59
N GLN A 268 -6.79 -5.55 5.74
CA GLN A 268 -6.89 -4.51 6.76
C GLN A 268 -6.37 -3.17 6.22
N ALA A 269 -5.22 -3.19 5.54
CA ALA A 269 -4.66 -2.01 4.89
C ALA A 269 -5.59 -1.46 3.80
N ALA A 270 -6.28 -2.32 3.04
CA ALA A 270 -7.23 -1.91 2.02
C ALA A 270 -8.46 -1.22 2.61
N ILE A 271 -9.02 -1.77 3.70
CA ILE A 271 -10.13 -1.15 4.45
C ILE A 271 -9.68 0.21 4.99
N ARG A 272 -8.49 0.27 5.58
CA ARG A 272 -7.92 1.48 6.15
C ARG A 272 -7.65 2.55 5.09
N ALA A 273 -7.10 2.17 3.93
CA ALA A 273 -6.92 3.07 2.80
C ALA A 273 -8.23 3.70 2.34
N GLN A 274 -9.31 2.92 2.32
CA GLN A 274 -10.63 3.43 1.95
C GLN A 274 -11.21 4.34 3.04
N ALA A 275 -11.03 4.01 4.32
CA ALA A 275 -11.58 4.76 5.45
C ALA A 275 -10.80 6.05 5.75
N GLU A 276 -9.46 5.99 5.79
CA GLU A 276 -8.60 7.12 6.13
C GLU A 276 -8.30 7.99 4.90
N ALA A 277 -8.08 7.36 3.74
CA ALA A 277 -7.49 8.01 2.56
C ALA A 277 -8.38 7.99 1.30
N GLY A 278 -9.56 7.36 1.36
CA GLY A 278 -10.60 7.37 0.33
C GLY A 278 -10.24 6.72 -1.01
N PHE A 279 -9.13 5.98 -1.09
CA PHE A 279 -8.75 5.23 -2.29
C PHE A 279 -8.75 3.71 -2.04
N GLN A 280 -9.00 2.95 -3.11
CA GLN A 280 -8.91 1.50 -3.08
C GLN A 280 -7.46 1.04 -3.27
N LEU A 281 -6.89 0.37 -2.27
CA LEU A 281 -5.49 -0.09 -2.30
C LEU A 281 -5.20 -1.01 -3.49
N GLY A 282 -6.08 -1.96 -3.79
CA GLY A 282 -5.95 -2.85 -4.96
C GLY A 282 -5.95 -2.10 -6.30
N ALA A 283 -6.76 -1.04 -6.42
CA ALA A 283 -6.74 -0.19 -7.60
C ALA A 283 -5.43 0.58 -7.71
N ALA A 284 -4.90 1.12 -6.60
CA ALA A 284 -3.61 1.80 -6.58
C ALA A 284 -2.47 0.89 -7.07
N MET A 285 -2.46 -0.39 -6.70
CA MET A 285 -1.47 -1.37 -7.19
C MET A 285 -1.53 -1.62 -8.69
N ASN A 286 -2.70 -1.41 -9.30
CA ASN A 286 -2.94 -1.64 -10.72
C ASN A 286 -2.98 -0.34 -11.54
N GLY A 287 -2.54 0.79 -10.98
CA GLY A 287 -2.50 2.08 -11.69
C GLY A 287 -3.83 2.85 -11.71
N GLY A 288 -4.78 2.47 -10.85
CA GLY A 288 -6.04 3.19 -10.63
C GLY A 288 -5.86 4.52 -9.88
N VAL A 289 -4.70 4.75 -9.28
CA VAL A 289 -4.28 6.06 -8.75
C VAL A 289 -3.17 6.59 -9.63
N THR A 290 -3.34 7.80 -10.16
CA THR A 290 -2.40 8.44 -11.10
C THR A 290 -1.44 9.36 -10.38
N SER A 291 -1.84 9.93 -9.24
CA SER A 291 -0.91 10.68 -8.40
C SER A 291 -1.26 10.67 -6.91
N ILE A 292 -0.24 10.80 -6.06
CA ILE A 292 -0.37 11.00 -4.62
C ILE A 292 0.60 12.10 -4.18
N ALA A 293 0.16 12.99 -3.29
CA ALA A 293 1.01 13.99 -2.63
C ALA A 293 0.64 14.13 -1.15
N LEU A 294 1.65 14.32 -0.29
CA LEU A 294 1.49 14.60 1.14
C LEU A 294 2.12 15.96 1.46
N PRO A 295 1.48 17.10 1.11
CA PRO A 295 2.10 18.42 1.23
C PRO A 295 2.30 18.89 2.67
N ALA A 296 1.48 18.38 3.61
CA ALA A 296 1.54 18.75 5.03
C ALA A 296 1.05 17.59 5.89
N ALA A 297 1.35 17.65 7.20
CA ALA A 297 0.86 16.68 8.17
C ALA A 297 -0.66 16.56 8.08
N GLY A 298 -1.15 15.35 7.81
CA GLY A 298 -2.59 15.08 7.70
C GLY A 298 -3.26 15.58 6.42
N VAL A 299 -2.52 16.14 5.45
CA VAL A 299 -3.06 16.50 4.14
C VAL A 299 -2.63 15.45 3.12
N LEU A 300 -3.60 14.82 2.47
CA LEU A 300 -3.38 13.87 1.38
C LEU A 300 -4.10 14.36 0.13
N ASN A 301 -3.38 14.45 -0.98
CA ASN A 301 -3.96 14.67 -2.30
C ASN A 301 -3.83 13.39 -3.12
N VAL A 302 -4.93 12.91 -3.68
CA VAL A 302 -4.99 11.71 -4.51
C VAL A 302 -5.64 12.07 -5.83
N ALA A 303 -5.03 11.70 -6.95
CA ALA A 303 -5.68 11.76 -8.25
C ALA A 303 -5.96 10.34 -8.75
N LEU A 304 -7.19 10.08 -9.17
CA LEU A 304 -7.61 8.78 -9.67
C LEU A 304 -7.47 8.70 -11.19
N ALA A 305 -7.26 7.48 -11.69
CA ALA A 305 -7.40 7.20 -13.12
C ALA A 305 -8.90 7.29 -13.51
N PRO A 306 -9.23 7.61 -14.77
CA PRO A 306 -10.62 7.80 -15.20
C PRO A 306 -11.59 6.67 -14.81
N GLY A 307 -11.15 5.41 -14.88
CA GLY A 307 -11.97 4.26 -14.47
C GLY A 307 -12.21 4.17 -12.96
N ALA A 308 -11.20 4.49 -12.15
CA ALA A 308 -11.31 4.50 -10.68
C ALA A 308 -12.12 5.71 -10.19
N ALA A 309 -11.95 6.86 -10.85
CA ALA A 309 -12.76 8.05 -10.68
C ALA A 309 -14.24 7.79 -10.94
N ALA A 310 -14.58 7.14 -12.06
CA ALA A 310 -15.95 6.77 -12.39
C ALA A 310 -16.57 5.87 -11.29
N ALA A 311 -15.82 4.86 -10.83
CA ALA A 311 -16.26 3.98 -9.74
C ALA A 311 -16.49 4.74 -8.41
N LEU A 312 -15.63 5.70 -8.07
CA LEU A 312 -15.78 6.51 -6.86
C LEU A 312 -16.94 7.51 -6.96
N ALA A 313 -17.13 8.16 -8.12
CA ALA A 313 -18.24 9.07 -8.37
C ALA A 313 -19.60 8.35 -8.28
N MET A 314 -19.67 7.09 -8.73
CA MET A 314 -20.85 6.25 -8.57
C MET A 314 -21.17 5.95 -7.10
N TYR A 315 -20.14 5.72 -6.28
CA TYR A 315 -20.30 5.42 -4.85
C TYR A 315 -20.68 6.67 -4.02
N SER A 316 -20.01 7.80 -4.25
CA SER A 316 -20.15 9.02 -3.44
C SER A 316 -21.44 9.81 -3.66
N ASP A 317 -21.99 9.81 -4.88
CA ASP A 317 -23.25 10.51 -5.20
C ASP A 317 -24.51 9.65 -4.92
N GLY A 318 -24.37 8.42 -4.39
CA GLY A 318 -25.48 7.45 -4.40
C GLY A 318 -26.01 7.17 -5.81
N ARG A 319 -25.16 7.39 -6.82
CA ARG A 319 -25.43 7.16 -8.25
C ARG A 319 -25.03 5.73 -8.59
N PHE A 320 -25.96 4.84 -8.35
CA PHE A 320 -25.84 3.45 -8.80
C PHE A 320 -25.72 3.40 -10.33
N PRO A 321 -24.93 2.46 -10.87
CA PRO A 321 -24.90 2.22 -12.31
C PRO A 321 -26.31 2.11 -12.87
N GLY A 322 -26.62 2.89 -13.90
CA GLY A 322 -27.87 2.79 -14.64
C GLY A 322 -28.54 4.10 -15.03
N ASP A 323 -29.86 4.06 -15.11
CA ASP A 323 -30.67 5.15 -15.66
C ASP A 323 -30.55 6.42 -14.80
N THR A 324 -30.71 7.60 -15.42
CA THR A 324 -30.63 8.89 -14.71
C THR A 324 -31.69 9.04 -13.61
N GLU A 325 -32.83 8.38 -13.80
CA GLU A 325 -33.99 8.36 -12.91
C GLU A 325 -34.51 6.92 -12.72
N GLY A 326 -35.19 6.65 -11.61
CA GLY A 326 -35.76 5.34 -11.30
C GLY A 326 -35.36 4.81 -9.92
N PRO A 327 -36.06 3.79 -9.39
CA PRO A 327 -35.71 3.18 -8.12
C PRO A 327 -34.38 2.40 -8.21
N VAL A 328 -33.77 2.20 -7.03
CA VAL A 328 -32.56 1.40 -6.87
C VAL A 328 -32.96 -0.05 -6.69
N HIS A 329 -32.45 -0.89 -7.57
CA HIS A 329 -32.70 -2.32 -7.59
C HIS A 329 -31.46 -3.06 -7.05
N HIS A 330 -31.70 -4.05 -6.19
CA HIS A 330 -30.65 -4.97 -5.73
C HIS A 330 -30.59 -6.16 -6.68
N ILE A 331 -29.42 -6.40 -7.28
CA ILE A 331 -29.16 -7.52 -8.18
C ILE A 331 -29.48 -8.84 -7.44
N CYS A 332 -28.84 -9.07 -6.28
CA CYS A 332 -29.21 -10.13 -5.35
C CYS A 332 -30.06 -9.56 -4.20
N THR A 333 -31.24 -10.12 -3.97
CA THR A 333 -32.26 -9.51 -3.10
C THR A 333 -31.96 -9.61 -1.60
N SER A 334 -32.13 -8.51 -0.87
CA SER A 334 -32.13 -8.46 0.61
C SER A 334 -33.54 -8.56 1.23
N ARG A 335 -34.60 -8.73 0.42
CA ARG A 335 -36.00 -8.60 0.85
C ARG A 335 -36.85 -9.87 0.71
N ASN A 336 -36.25 -11.02 0.49
CA ASN A 336 -36.94 -12.32 0.43
C ASN A 336 -36.27 -13.35 1.36
N SER A 337 -36.45 -13.16 2.67
CA SER A 337 -35.88 -14.03 3.71
C SER A 337 -36.77 -15.22 4.10
N ILE A 338 -38.06 -15.19 3.79
CA ILE A 338 -39.05 -16.17 4.32
C ILE A 338 -39.87 -16.84 3.20
N SER A 339 -40.22 -16.12 2.12
CA SER A 339 -41.27 -16.55 1.20
C SER A 339 -40.75 -17.42 0.05
N ALA A 340 -41.36 -18.59 -0.15
CA ALA A 340 -41.12 -19.45 -1.31
C ALA A 340 -42.03 -19.14 -2.52
N ALA A 341 -42.89 -18.12 -2.44
CA ALA A 341 -43.91 -17.85 -3.46
C ALA A 341 -43.36 -17.54 -4.86
N THR A 342 -42.10 -17.08 -4.94
CA THR A 342 -41.36 -16.85 -6.19
C THR A 342 -40.11 -17.72 -6.29
N GLY A 343 -40.16 -18.95 -5.77
CA GLY A 343 -39.06 -19.92 -5.80
C GLY A 343 -37.99 -19.74 -4.70
N GLY A 344 -38.19 -18.79 -3.78
CA GLY A 344 -37.27 -18.47 -2.68
C GLY A 344 -37.34 -19.44 -1.48
N PRO A 345 -36.83 -19.06 -0.30
CA PRO A 345 -36.30 -17.73 0.03
C PRO A 345 -34.94 -17.45 -0.62
N TRP A 346 -34.80 -16.29 -1.24
CA TRP A 346 -33.61 -15.93 -2.02
C TRP A 346 -32.55 -15.19 -1.22
N THR A 347 -32.96 -14.41 -0.21
CA THR A 347 -32.02 -13.62 0.61
C THR A 347 -31.00 -14.49 1.34
N PRO A 348 -31.35 -15.63 1.95
CA PRO A 348 -30.34 -16.48 2.59
C PRO A 348 -29.28 -17.01 1.61
N ALA A 349 -29.68 -17.34 0.39
CA ALA A 349 -28.74 -17.76 -0.66
C ALA A 349 -27.83 -16.62 -1.11
N CYS A 350 -28.36 -15.40 -1.22
CA CYS A 350 -27.58 -14.20 -1.49
C CYS A 350 -26.59 -13.90 -0.36
N GLU A 351 -27.01 -13.99 0.91
CA GLU A 351 -26.16 -13.76 2.08
C GLU A 351 -24.98 -14.74 2.11
N GLU A 352 -25.21 -16.04 1.90
CA GLU A 352 -24.13 -17.05 1.87
C GLU A 352 -23.06 -16.73 0.81
N ILE A 353 -23.48 -16.28 -0.38
CA ILE A 353 -22.57 -15.91 -1.48
C ILE A 353 -21.72 -14.69 -1.10
N PHE A 354 -22.36 -13.66 -0.54
CA PHE A 354 -21.72 -12.40 -0.20
C PHE A 354 -20.80 -12.53 1.01
N GLU A 355 -21.20 -13.28 2.04
CA GLU A 355 -20.38 -13.59 3.21
C GLU A 355 -19.09 -14.32 2.82
N LYS A 356 -19.16 -15.27 1.87
CA LYS A 356 -17.97 -15.95 1.34
C LYS A 356 -16.94 -15.00 0.71
N ALA A 357 -17.40 -13.83 0.26
CA ALA A 357 -16.60 -12.76 -0.32
C ALA A 357 -16.31 -11.61 0.67
N GLY A 358 -16.73 -11.72 1.93
CA GLY A 358 -16.64 -10.64 2.93
C GLY A 358 -17.37 -9.37 2.51
N MET A 359 -18.46 -9.53 1.75
CA MET A 359 -19.30 -8.47 1.21
C MET A 359 -20.67 -8.48 1.91
N SER A 360 -21.39 -7.36 1.81
CA SER A 360 -22.77 -7.21 2.29
C SER A 360 -23.73 -7.06 1.11
N LEU A 361 -24.97 -7.51 1.26
CA LEU A 361 -26.02 -7.26 0.27
C LEU A 361 -26.30 -5.76 0.05
N GLU A 362 -25.92 -4.93 1.01
CA GLU A 362 -26.06 -3.47 0.93
C GLU A 362 -24.90 -2.80 0.17
N ASP A 363 -23.88 -3.55 -0.24
CA ASP A 363 -22.77 -3.00 -1.01
C ASP A 363 -23.24 -2.41 -2.34
N ALA A 364 -22.65 -1.28 -2.73
CA ALA A 364 -23.01 -0.58 -3.96
C ALA A 364 -22.87 -1.46 -5.22
N ALA A 365 -21.94 -2.42 -5.22
CA ALA A 365 -21.76 -3.38 -6.30
C ALA A 365 -22.99 -4.29 -6.54
N ASN A 366 -23.85 -4.43 -5.54
CA ASN A 366 -25.10 -5.18 -5.65
C ASN A 366 -26.29 -4.32 -6.10
N LYS A 367 -26.08 -3.04 -6.43
CA LYS A 367 -27.16 -2.07 -6.66
C LYS A 367 -27.04 -1.42 -8.04
N VAL A 368 -28.16 -1.33 -8.75
CA VAL A 368 -28.29 -0.63 -10.04
C VAL A 368 -29.53 0.27 -10.03
N ARG A 369 -29.52 1.36 -10.79
CA ARG A 369 -30.69 2.23 -10.97
C ARG A 369 -31.40 1.89 -12.27
N LEU A 370 -32.68 1.54 -12.20
CA LEU A 370 -33.44 1.07 -13.35
C LEU A 370 -34.72 1.89 -13.50
N LYS A 371 -34.85 2.62 -14.60
CA LYS A 371 -36.08 3.29 -14.99
C LYS A 371 -37.11 2.25 -15.41
N GLY A 372 -38.33 2.33 -14.85
CA GLY A 372 -39.40 1.35 -15.12
C GLY A 372 -39.26 0.04 -14.35
N HIS A 373 -38.43 -0.01 -13.30
CA HIS A 373 -38.29 -1.19 -12.47
C HIS A 373 -39.60 -1.54 -11.74
N GLU A 374 -40.02 -2.80 -11.84
CA GLU A 374 -41.18 -3.33 -11.14
C GLU A 374 -40.82 -4.63 -10.40
N GLY A 375 -41.34 -4.76 -9.18
CA GLY A 375 -41.31 -6.00 -8.39
C GLY A 375 -42.72 -6.43 -7.98
N PRO A 376 -42.90 -7.66 -7.44
CA PRO A 376 -41.87 -8.66 -7.14
C PRO A 376 -41.33 -9.37 -8.40
N HIS A 377 -40.08 -9.83 -8.35
CA HIS A 377 -39.42 -10.47 -9.50
C HIS A 377 -39.79 -11.95 -9.61
N PRO A 378 -39.83 -12.51 -10.83
CA PRO A 378 -40.13 -13.92 -11.04
C PRO A 378 -38.99 -14.82 -10.54
N GLU A 379 -39.31 -16.08 -10.21
CA GLU A 379 -38.35 -17.11 -9.86
C GLU A 379 -37.18 -17.21 -10.85
N PHE A 380 -37.48 -17.09 -12.14
CA PHE A 380 -36.48 -17.19 -13.20
C PHE A 380 -35.39 -16.12 -13.10
N TYR A 381 -35.76 -14.88 -12.75
CA TYR A 381 -34.79 -13.80 -12.53
C TYR A 381 -33.84 -14.15 -11.39
N HIS A 382 -34.40 -14.55 -10.24
CA HIS A 382 -33.60 -14.89 -9.07
C HIS A 382 -32.71 -16.10 -9.30
N ASN A 383 -33.23 -17.15 -9.96
CA ASN A 383 -32.45 -18.33 -10.33
C ASN A 383 -31.25 -17.98 -11.22
N GLN A 384 -31.45 -17.12 -12.24
CA GLN A 384 -30.36 -16.68 -13.11
C GLN A 384 -29.27 -15.94 -12.33
N VAL A 385 -29.65 -14.98 -11.49
CA VAL A 385 -28.69 -14.20 -10.69
C VAL A 385 -27.94 -15.10 -9.70
N VAL A 386 -28.66 -15.82 -8.85
CA VAL A 386 -28.07 -16.63 -7.77
C VAL A 386 -27.16 -17.71 -8.35
N THR A 387 -27.57 -18.41 -9.40
CA THR A 387 -26.76 -19.48 -10.03
C THR A 387 -25.45 -18.92 -10.59
N ARG A 388 -25.49 -17.75 -11.24
CA ARG A 388 -24.30 -17.10 -11.79
C ARG A 388 -23.34 -16.66 -10.68
N LEU A 389 -23.87 -16.01 -9.64
CA LEU A 389 -23.06 -15.55 -8.51
C LEU A 389 -22.45 -16.72 -7.73
N GLN A 390 -23.22 -17.77 -7.44
CA GLN A 390 -22.70 -19.02 -6.84
C GLN A 390 -21.61 -19.64 -7.69
N THR A 391 -21.82 -19.72 -9.01
CA THR A 391 -20.83 -20.29 -9.94
C THR A 391 -19.54 -19.47 -9.94
N ALA A 392 -19.64 -18.14 -9.91
CA ALA A 392 -18.49 -17.24 -9.88
C ALA A 392 -17.64 -17.46 -8.63
N VAL A 393 -18.26 -17.65 -7.46
CA VAL A 393 -17.55 -17.88 -6.20
C VAL A 393 -17.31 -19.36 -5.88
N ARG A 394 -17.67 -20.29 -6.77
CA ARG A 394 -17.60 -21.73 -6.45
C ARG A 394 -16.17 -22.21 -6.20
N THR A 395 -15.20 -21.75 -6.99
CA THR A 395 -13.83 -22.28 -7.01
C THR A 395 -12.81 -21.43 -6.23
N CYS A 396 -13.20 -20.25 -5.75
CA CYS A 396 -12.33 -19.43 -4.91
C CYS A 396 -12.19 -20.05 -3.50
N ARG A 397 -11.00 -19.88 -2.92
CA ARG A 397 -10.64 -20.46 -1.61
C ARG A 397 -10.37 -19.40 -0.53
N THR A 398 -10.10 -18.17 -0.93
CA THR A 398 -9.85 -17.04 -0.03
C THR A 398 -10.91 -15.99 -0.25
N GLU A 399 -11.24 -15.24 0.80
CA GLU A 399 -12.22 -14.16 0.77
C GLU A 399 -11.93 -13.18 -0.37
N ASP A 400 -10.69 -12.71 -0.52
CA ASP A 400 -10.29 -11.78 -1.59
C ASP A 400 -10.49 -12.35 -3.00
N ALA A 401 -10.17 -13.62 -3.21
CA ALA A 401 -10.38 -14.27 -4.51
C ALA A 401 -11.87 -14.45 -4.80
N CYS A 402 -12.68 -14.67 -3.77
CA CYS A 402 -14.13 -14.72 -3.88
C CYS A 402 -14.71 -13.33 -4.17
N ARG A 403 -14.25 -12.29 -3.47
CA ARG A 403 -14.61 -10.89 -3.65
C ARG A 403 -14.33 -10.42 -5.09
N ALA A 404 -13.13 -10.67 -5.60
CA ALA A 404 -12.78 -10.29 -6.97
C ALA A 404 -13.68 -10.96 -8.02
N LYS A 405 -13.97 -12.27 -7.85
CA LYS A 405 -14.85 -13.01 -8.77
C LYS A 405 -16.31 -12.55 -8.65
N LEU A 406 -16.79 -12.30 -7.43
CA LEU A 406 -18.13 -11.83 -7.17
C LEU A 406 -18.37 -10.44 -7.78
N LEU A 407 -17.46 -9.50 -7.54
CA LEU A 407 -17.50 -8.15 -8.14
C LEU A 407 -17.49 -8.22 -9.67
N THR A 408 -16.68 -9.11 -10.25
CA THR A 408 -16.63 -9.28 -11.71
C THR A 408 -17.97 -9.78 -12.26
N GLU A 409 -18.62 -10.73 -11.58
CA GLU A 409 -19.90 -11.27 -12.04
C GLU A 409 -21.07 -10.30 -11.80
N LEU A 410 -21.10 -9.60 -10.66
CA LEU A 410 -22.05 -8.52 -10.39
C LEU A 410 -21.97 -7.43 -11.46
N ALA A 411 -20.77 -7.06 -11.89
CA ALA A 411 -20.59 -6.08 -12.96
C ALA A 411 -21.17 -6.55 -14.31
N LYS A 412 -21.04 -7.84 -14.66
CA LYS A 412 -21.66 -8.39 -15.88
C LYS A 412 -23.19 -8.41 -15.80
N ILE A 413 -23.72 -8.82 -14.65
CA ILE A 413 -25.18 -8.82 -14.43
C ILE A 413 -25.71 -7.39 -14.48
N ALA A 414 -25.00 -6.44 -13.86
CA ALA A 414 -25.34 -5.02 -13.97
C ALA A 414 -25.37 -4.57 -15.44
N ASP A 415 -24.33 -4.86 -16.23
CA ASP A 415 -24.28 -4.51 -17.66
C ASP A 415 -25.47 -5.07 -18.47
N GLU A 416 -25.84 -6.32 -18.21
CA GLU A 416 -27.03 -6.94 -18.82
C GLU A 416 -28.33 -6.22 -18.39
N LEU A 417 -28.47 -5.92 -17.10
CA LEU A 417 -29.64 -5.21 -16.57
C LEU A 417 -29.75 -3.78 -17.10
N LEU A 418 -28.63 -3.14 -17.41
CA LEU A 418 -28.59 -1.78 -17.95
C LEU A 418 -28.79 -1.72 -19.47
N THR A 419 -28.57 -2.83 -20.17
CA THR A 419 -28.72 -2.89 -21.63
C THR A 419 -30.17 -3.14 -22.02
N PRO A 420 -30.83 -2.24 -22.77
CA PRO A 420 -32.19 -2.45 -23.26
C PRO A 420 -32.30 -3.69 -24.15
N GLY A 421 -33.36 -4.48 -23.96
CA GLY A 421 -33.64 -5.66 -24.78
C GLY A 421 -32.92 -6.94 -24.36
N THR A 422 -32.12 -6.93 -23.28
CA THR A 422 -31.62 -8.18 -22.70
C THR A 422 -32.75 -8.95 -22.03
N GLU A 423 -32.63 -10.28 -22.08
CA GLU A 423 -33.61 -11.17 -21.45
C GLU A 423 -33.71 -10.88 -19.94
N LEU A 424 -32.57 -10.74 -19.25
CA LEU A 424 -32.55 -10.49 -17.81
C LEU A 424 -33.21 -9.17 -17.41
N ARG A 425 -33.03 -8.09 -18.17
CA ARG A 425 -33.71 -6.80 -17.94
C ARG A 425 -35.23 -6.93 -18.14
N SER A 426 -35.67 -7.70 -19.14
CA SER A 426 -37.10 -7.84 -19.47
C SER A 426 -37.96 -8.44 -18.34
N PHE A 427 -37.35 -9.13 -17.38
CA PHE A 427 -38.07 -9.69 -16.22
C PHE A 427 -38.36 -8.67 -15.11
N ILE A 428 -37.65 -7.54 -15.09
CA ILE A 428 -37.70 -6.60 -13.96
C ILE A 428 -37.90 -5.14 -14.38
N VAL A 429 -37.96 -4.84 -15.68
CA VAL A 429 -38.24 -3.50 -16.24
C VAL A 429 -39.34 -3.62 -17.30
N ARG A 430 -40.34 -2.73 -17.25
CA ARG A 430 -41.43 -2.63 -18.24
C ARG A 430 -41.38 -1.37 -19.09
#